data_AF-A0A3D3T7K7-F1
#
_entry.id   AF-A0A3D3T7K7-F1
#
_cell.length_a   1.000
_cell.length_b   1.000
_cell.length_c   1.000
_cell.angle_alpha   90.00
_cell.angle_beta   90.00
_cell.angle_gamma   90.00
#
_symmetry.space_group_name_H-M   'P 1'
#
loop_
_entity.id
_entity.type
_entity.pdbx_description
1 polymer ?
#
loop_
_entity_poly.entity_id
_entity_poly.type
_entity_poly.pdbx_seq_one_letter_code
_entity_poly.pdbx_strand_id
1 'polypeptide(L)'
;GNVCRWLAEQAEALGVEIFPGFAAAEVLYNEDGSVKGIATGDMGIGADGEKKDSYMQGMELHGKFTLFAEGCRGHLGKQLIENFLLDQDSEPQHYGLGIKELWKIPDDKHKQGLVVHSAGWPLDESKSAGGGFLYHLEDNQVALGLIVDLSYKNPHVSPFDEFQRYKHHPVISQYLEGGERVAYGARAIVKGGLQSQPKMTFPGGLLIGDDVGTLNFAKIKGSHTAMKSGMIAAEVVAEAVGKDKQHIELHEFTERYEASWAWKELHTQRNFGPAQHKWGNIIGSAFAFIDINIFNGKLPFTLSDPQPDHAGLKPAKDCKPIEYPKPDNKLSFDKPSSVFLSNTNHEEDQLCHLTLKDDSIPLAHNLPLFDEPAQRYCPAGVYEVIENEAGEKVFQINGQNCVHCKTCDIKDPTQNIVWVCPEGAGGPNYPNM
;
A
#
# COMPACT_ATOMS: atom_id res chain seq x y z
N GLY A 1 -9.46 -10.55 2.39
CA GLY A 1 -9.42 -11.57 1.32
C GLY A 1 -9.78 -12.95 1.80
N ASN A 2 -10.63 -13.66 1.05
CA ASN A 2 -11.10 -15.02 1.38
C ASN A 2 -9.95 -16.04 1.45
N VAL A 3 -8.99 -15.94 0.53
CA VAL A 3 -7.80 -16.82 0.50
C VAL A 3 -6.94 -16.65 1.75
N CYS A 4 -6.75 -15.43 2.26
CA CYS A 4 -5.96 -15.20 3.48
C CYS A 4 -6.64 -15.81 4.72
N ARG A 5 -7.97 -15.71 4.84
CA ARG A 5 -8.72 -16.36 5.93
C ARG A 5 -8.58 -17.87 5.86
N TRP A 6 -8.75 -18.45 4.67
CA TRP A 6 -8.56 -19.88 4.46
C TRP A 6 -7.12 -20.34 4.79
N LEU A 7 -6.10 -19.58 4.39
CA LEU A 7 -4.70 -19.88 4.73
C LEU A 7 -4.44 -19.84 6.24
N ALA A 8 -5.09 -18.92 6.97
CA ALA A 8 -5.00 -18.87 8.43
C ALA A 8 -5.56 -20.14 9.06
N GLU A 9 -6.72 -20.63 8.61
CA GLU A 9 -7.29 -21.90 9.08
C GLU A 9 -6.35 -23.08 8.82
N GLN A 10 -5.67 -23.11 7.67
CA GLN A 10 -4.69 -24.17 7.37
C GLN A 10 -3.47 -24.07 8.29
N ALA A 11 -3.00 -22.86 8.60
CA ALA A 11 -1.87 -22.64 9.49
C ALA A 11 -2.20 -23.02 10.94
N GLU A 12 -3.38 -22.64 11.45
CA GLU A 12 -3.86 -23.06 12.78
C GLU A 12 -3.99 -24.58 12.88
N ALA A 13 -4.51 -25.23 11.84
CA ALA A 13 -4.58 -26.69 11.79
C ALA A 13 -3.20 -27.38 11.83
N LEU A 14 -2.13 -26.67 11.44
CA LEU A 14 -0.74 -27.11 11.54
C LEU A 14 -0.07 -26.72 12.87
N GLY A 15 -0.81 -26.09 13.79
CA GLY A 15 -0.31 -25.67 15.11
C GLY A 15 0.34 -24.30 15.14
N VAL A 16 0.16 -23.47 14.10
CA VAL A 16 0.58 -22.07 14.14
C VAL A 16 -0.35 -21.29 15.06
N GLU A 17 0.22 -20.57 16.01
CA GLU A 17 -0.53 -19.62 16.85
C GLU A 17 -0.73 -18.32 16.08
N ILE A 18 -1.99 -17.96 15.82
CA ILE A 18 -2.36 -16.71 15.14
C ILE A 18 -3.03 -15.78 16.15
N PHE A 19 -2.49 -14.57 16.29
CA PHE A 19 -2.98 -13.54 17.21
C PHE A 19 -3.61 -12.38 16.42
N PRO A 20 -4.83 -12.53 15.87
CA PRO A 20 -5.50 -11.41 15.21
C PRO A 20 -5.80 -10.30 16.22
N GLY A 21 -5.76 -9.06 15.76
CA GLY A 21 -6.02 -7.89 16.61
C GLY A 21 -4.82 -7.42 17.43
N PHE A 22 -3.64 -8.05 17.31
CA PHE A 22 -2.40 -7.58 17.95
C PHE A 22 -1.46 -7.00 16.89
N ALA A 23 -1.28 -5.68 16.92
CA ALA A 23 -0.32 -5.01 16.05
C ALA A 23 1.08 -5.04 16.68
N ALA A 24 2.08 -5.50 15.94
CA ALA A 24 3.48 -5.27 16.30
C ALA A 24 3.78 -3.78 16.16
N ALA A 25 4.20 -3.13 17.24
CA ALA A 25 4.41 -1.68 17.31
C ALA A 25 5.89 -1.29 17.44
N GLU A 26 6.73 -2.22 17.91
CA GLU A 26 8.15 -1.97 18.16
C GLU A 26 8.99 -3.18 17.72
N VAL A 27 10.19 -2.90 17.18
CA VAL A 27 11.22 -3.92 16.95
C VAL A 27 12.12 -4.01 18.18
N LEU A 28 12.30 -5.22 18.71
CA LEU A 28 13.19 -5.47 19.83
C LEU A 28 14.56 -5.94 19.33
N TYR A 29 15.62 -5.41 19.92
CA TYR A 29 17.01 -5.73 19.58
C TYR A 29 17.74 -6.39 20.75
N ASN A 30 18.68 -7.28 20.44
CA ASN A 30 19.69 -7.77 21.37
C ASN A 30 20.79 -6.72 21.57
N GLU A 31 21.64 -6.91 22.58
CA GLU A 31 22.77 -6.01 22.87
C GLU A 31 23.78 -5.91 21.71
N ASP A 32 23.87 -6.93 20.86
CA ASP A 32 24.73 -6.96 19.67
C ASP A 32 24.12 -6.27 18.44
N GLY A 33 22.90 -5.73 18.57
CA GLY A 33 22.16 -5.06 17.50
C GLY A 33 21.36 -5.99 16.59
N SER A 34 21.39 -7.31 16.80
CA SER A 34 20.53 -8.26 16.07
C SER A 34 19.08 -8.16 16.53
N VAL A 35 18.13 -8.50 15.66
CA VAL A 35 16.71 -8.52 16.02
C VAL A 35 16.42 -9.69 16.97
N LYS A 36 15.78 -9.36 18.08
CA LYS A 36 15.33 -10.27 19.13
C LYS A 36 13.87 -10.67 18.97
N GLY A 37 13.05 -9.79 18.41
CA GLY A 37 11.61 -9.97 18.36
C GLY A 37 10.85 -8.69 18.05
N ILE A 38 9.59 -8.65 18.46
CA ILE A 38 8.74 -7.46 18.43
C ILE A 38 8.04 -7.27 19.77
N ALA A 39 7.54 -6.07 20.02
CA ALA A 39 6.52 -5.84 21.05
C ALA A 39 5.19 -5.42 20.39
N THR A 40 4.08 -5.88 20.95
CA THR A 40 2.76 -5.37 20.55
C THR A 40 2.55 -3.97 21.10
N GLY A 41 1.64 -3.19 20.49
CA GLY A 41 1.27 -1.88 21.04
C GLY A 41 0.60 -1.97 22.41
N ASP A 42 0.83 -0.94 23.24
CA ASP A 42 0.04 -0.69 24.45
C ASP A 42 -1.43 -0.42 24.06
N MET A 43 -2.36 -0.77 24.95
CA MET A 43 -3.79 -0.44 24.83
C MET A 43 -4.24 0.42 26.00
N GLY A 44 -5.26 1.25 25.81
CA GLY A 44 -5.83 2.10 26.85
C GLY A 44 -4.96 3.33 27.15
N ILE A 45 -4.35 3.93 26.12
CA ILE A 45 -3.72 5.25 26.21
C ILE A 45 -4.68 6.27 25.60
N GLY A 46 -5.07 7.29 26.35
CA GLY A 46 -5.96 8.36 25.90
C GLY A 46 -5.35 9.24 24.81
N ALA A 47 -6.19 10.03 24.15
CA ALA A 47 -5.74 10.99 23.14
C ALA A 47 -4.80 12.09 23.73
N ASP A 48 -4.84 12.30 25.04
CA ASP A 48 -3.93 13.17 25.80
C ASP A 48 -2.59 12.50 26.16
N GLY A 49 -2.44 11.21 25.88
CA GLY A 49 -1.26 10.40 26.21
C GLY A 49 -1.27 9.80 27.61
N GLU A 50 -2.32 10.04 28.40
CA GLU A 50 -2.43 9.49 29.75
C GLU A 50 -2.95 8.03 29.73
N LYS A 51 -2.54 7.26 30.73
CA LYS A 51 -3.00 5.87 30.88
C LYS A 51 -4.41 5.85 31.44
N LYS A 52 -5.33 5.22 30.72
CA LYS A 52 -6.71 4.98 31.19
C LYS A 52 -6.75 3.87 32.24
N ASP A 53 -7.89 3.75 32.92
CA ASP A 53 -8.16 2.61 33.82
C ASP A 53 -8.08 1.25 33.11
N SER A 54 -8.29 1.23 31.80
CA SER A 54 -8.17 0.04 30.94
C SER A 54 -6.76 -0.20 30.39
N TYR A 55 -5.74 0.54 30.85
CA TYR A 55 -4.38 0.43 30.31
C TYR A 55 -3.84 -1.00 30.42
N MET A 56 -3.32 -1.49 29.30
CA MET A 56 -2.64 -2.76 29.21
C MET A 56 -1.34 -2.57 28.44
N GLN A 57 -0.23 -2.88 29.09
CA GLN A 57 1.08 -2.85 28.44
C GLN A 57 1.15 -3.93 27.35
N GLY A 58 1.78 -3.59 26.23
CA GLY A 58 2.07 -4.51 25.15
C GLY A 58 2.94 -5.68 25.60
N MET A 59 2.89 -6.76 24.83
CA MET A 59 3.64 -7.99 25.11
C MET A 59 4.86 -8.08 24.20
N GLU A 60 6.01 -8.44 24.78
CA GLU A 60 7.19 -8.80 24.01
C GLU A 60 7.08 -10.24 23.49
N LEU A 61 7.31 -10.43 22.18
CA LEU A 61 7.39 -11.72 21.53
C LEU A 61 8.83 -11.92 21.03
N HIS A 62 9.58 -12.77 21.73
CA HIS A 62 10.97 -13.10 21.36
C HIS A 62 11.01 -14.32 20.47
N GLY A 63 11.78 -14.24 19.39
CA GLY A 63 11.95 -15.34 18.44
C GLY A 63 13.41 -15.48 18.03
N LYS A 64 13.85 -16.71 17.71
CA LYS A 64 15.20 -16.95 17.16
C LYS A 64 15.44 -16.16 15.86
N PHE A 65 14.37 -16.02 15.07
CA PHE A 65 14.29 -15.21 13.87
C PHE A 65 12.90 -14.57 13.78
N THR A 66 12.84 -13.30 13.39
CA THR A 66 11.57 -12.57 13.17
C THR A 66 11.39 -12.26 11.70
N LEU A 67 10.23 -12.62 11.14
CA LEU A 67 9.92 -12.39 9.73
C LEU A 67 8.92 -11.24 9.63
N PHE A 68 9.29 -10.19 8.92
CA PHE A 68 8.48 -8.99 8.72
C PHE A 68 7.78 -9.08 7.36
N ALA A 69 6.45 -9.01 7.40
CA ALA A 69 5.57 -9.23 6.26
C ALA A 69 4.38 -8.26 6.28
N GLU A 70 4.62 -6.99 6.66
CA GLU A 70 3.56 -5.97 6.81
C GLU A 70 2.91 -5.58 5.47
N GLY A 71 3.53 -5.99 4.35
CA GLY A 71 3.14 -5.65 3.00
C GLY A 71 3.56 -4.23 2.62
N CYS A 72 2.91 -3.66 1.61
CA CYS A 72 3.32 -2.37 1.05
C CYS A 72 3.46 -1.27 2.12
N ARG A 73 4.69 -0.74 2.23
CA ARG A 73 5.07 0.32 3.19
C ARG A 73 4.78 -0.09 4.64
N GLY A 74 5.40 -1.19 5.08
CA GLY A 74 5.44 -1.60 6.49
C GLY A 74 6.08 -0.52 7.35
N HIS A 75 5.53 -0.31 8.54
CA HIS A 75 5.99 0.77 9.42
C HIS A 75 7.17 0.35 10.30
N LEU A 76 7.32 -0.95 10.59
CA LEU A 76 8.53 -1.52 11.16
C LEU A 76 9.51 -1.84 10.04
N GLY A 77 9.03 -2.32 8.89
CA GLY A 77 9.84 -2.57 7.69
C GLY A 77 10.66 -1.34 7.27
N LYS A 78 10.05 -0.15 7.22
CA LYS A 78 10.78 1.10 6.92
C LYS A 78 11.86 1.42 7.97
N GLN A 79 11.61 1.14 9.25
CA GLN A 79 12.58 1.37 10.33
C GLN A 79 13.74 0.39 10.24
N LEU A 80 13.47 -0.88 9.91
CA LEU A 80 14.49 -1.90 9.68
C LEU A 80 15.37 -1.56 8.48
N ILE A 81 14.75 -1.09 7.38
CA ILE A 81 15.49 -0.64 6.19
C ILE A 81 16.45 0.49 6.55
N GLU A 82 15.98 1.49 7.30
CA GLU A 82 16.82 2.60 7.75
C GLU A 82 17.92 2.15 8.73
N ASN A 83 17.57 1.38 9.76
CA ASN A 83 18.51 0.96 10.80
C ASN A 83 19.64 0.07 10.28
N PHE A 84 19.34 -0.84 9.34
CA PHE A 84 20.33 -1.75 8.77
C PHE A 84 20.85 -1.31 7.39
N LEU A 85 20.46 -0.11 6.92
CA LEU A 85 20.84 0.44 5.60
C LEU A 85 20.55 -0.53 4.45
N LEU A 86 19.38 -1.18 4.49
CA LEU A 86 19.05 -2.29 3.57
C LEU A 86 18.83 -1.82 2.13
N ASP A 87 18.55 -0.54 1.92
CA ASP A 87 18.28 0.07 0.62
C ASP A 87 19.47 0.87 0.06
N GLN A 88 20.66 0.81 0.67
CA GLN A 88 21.84 1.59 0.25
C GLN A 88 22.27 1.34 -1.21
N ASP A 89 21.95 0.16 -1.75
CA ASP A 89 22.28 -0.30 -3.11
C ASP A 89 21.03 -0.40 -4.01
N SER A 90 19.91 0.18 -3.58
CA SER A 90 18.61 0.14 -4.27
C SER A 90 18.15 1.54 -4.66
N GLU A 91 17.32 1.62 -5.70
CA GLU A 91 16.58 2.84 -6.02
C GLU A 91 15.39 3.01 -5.07
N PRO A 92 14.82 4.23 -4.94
CA PRO A 92 13.62 4.42 -4.16
C PRO A 92 12.50 3.51 -4.65
N GLN A 93 11.70 2.97 -3.71
CA GLN A 93 10.49 2.26 -4.06
C GLN A 93 9.46 3.21 -4.68
N HIS A 94 8.77 2.72 -5.70
CA HIS A 94 7.63 3.39 -6.32
C HIS A 94 6.34 2.71 -5.92
N TYR A 95 5.25 3.47 -5.93
CA TYR A 95 3.99 3.05 -5.37
C TYR A 95 2.81 3.47 -6.25
N GLY A 96 1.70 2.76 -6.12
CA GLY A 96 0.41 3.20 -6.59
C GLY A 96 -0.61 3.14 -5.47
N LEU A 97 -1.64 3.98 -5.52
CA LEU A 97 -2.84 3.82 -4.68
C LEU A 97 -3.88 3.05 -5.47
N GLY A 98 -4.21 1.84 -5.01
CA GLY A 98 -5.35 1.08 -5.48
C GLY A 98 -6.59 1.40 -4.64
N ILE A 99 -7.66 1.82 -5.30
CA ILE A 99 -8.99 1.96 -4.69
C ILE A 99 -9.88 0.88 -5.31
N LYS A 100 -10.62 0.16 -4.47
CA LYS A 100 -11.46 -0.96 -4.86
C LYS A 100 -12.85 -0.83 -4.24
N GLU A 101 -13.85 -1.24 -5.01
CA GLU A 101 -15.22 -1.49 -4.55
C GLU A 101 -15.63 -2.91 -4.95
N LEU A 102 -16.49 -3.53 -4.13
CA LEU A 102 -17.27 -4.68 -4.54
C LEU A 102 -18.68 -4.23 -4.89
N TRP A 103 -19.24 -4.83 -5.93
CA TRP A 103 -20.58 -4.55 -6.40
C TRP A 103 -21.33 -5.84 -6.65
N LYS A 104 -22.60 -5.90 -6.24
CA LYS A 104 -23.57 -6.91 -6.70
C LYS A 104 -24.26 -6.36 -7.94
N ILE A 105 -24.18 -7.07 -9.07
CA ILE A 105 -24.71 -6.60 -10.35
C ILE A 105 -25.86 -7.49 -10.85
N PRO A 106 -26.73 -6.97 -11.75
CA PRO A 106 -27.77 -7.77 -12.39
C PRO A 106 -27.23 -9.00 -13.14
N ASP A 107 -27.97 -10.10 -13.09
CA ASP A 107 -27.58 -11.39 -13.68
C ASP A 107 -27.31 -11.32 -15.19
N ASP A 108 -28.09 -10.51 -15.91
CA ASP A 108 -27.95 -10.31 -17.36
C ASP A 108 -26.68 -9.53 -17.76
N LYS A 109 -26.05 -8.86 -16.80
CA LYS A 109 -24.79 -8.12 -16.96
C LYS A 109 -23.58 -8.89 -16.45
N HIS A 110 -23.79 -9.99 -15.72
CA HIS A 110 -22.72 -10.77 -15.11
C HIS A 110 -22.14 -11.82 -16.06
N LYS A 111 -20.81 -11.95 -16.05
CA LYS A 111 -20.04 -12.92 -16.83
C LYS A 111 -18.93 -13.49 -15.97
N GLN A 112 -19.23 -14.49 -15.14
CA GLN A 112 -18.27 -15.09 -14.21
C GLN A 112 -16.93 -15.43 -14.89
N GLY A 113 -15.82 -14.99 -14.28
CA GLY A 113 -14.46 -15.20 -14.80
C GLY A 113 -13.98 -14.17 -15.82
N LEU A 114 -14.83 -13.22 -16.24
CA LEU A 114 -14.40 -12.11 -17.08
C LEU A 114 -13.44 -11.19 -16.32
N VAL A 115 -12.33 -10.84 -16.98
CA VAL A 115 -11.29 -9.93 -16.50
C VAL A 115 -11.16 -8.78 -17.48
N VAL A 116 -11.30 -7.55 -16.98
CA VAL A 116 -11.15 -6.31 -17.76
C VAL A 116 -10.06 -5.46 -17.14
N HIS A 117 -9.12 -5.00 -17.97
CA HIS A 117 -8.14 -3.97 -17.62
C HIS A 117 -8.28 -2.79 -18.57
N SER A 118 -8.11 -1.58 -18.06
CA SER A 118 -8.21 -0.35 -18.82
C SER A 118 -7.05 0.60 -18.50
N ALA A 119 -6.70 1.44 -19.47
CA ALA A 119 -5.74 2.53 -19.33
C ALA A 119 -6.24 3.74 -20.14
N GLY A 120 -5.75 4.94 -19.83
CA GLY A 120 -6.15 6.18 -20.49
C GLY A 120 -7.11 6.99 -19.62
N TRP A 121 -8.31 7.28 -20.14
CA TRP A 121 -9.31 8.04 -19.38
C TRP A 121 -9.69 7.31 -18.08
N PRO A 122 -9.75 8.02 -16.93
CA PRO A 122 -9.67 9.47 -16.80
C PRO A 122 -8.26 10.05 -16.56
N LEU A 123 -7.27 9.21 -16.23
CA LEU A 123 -5.95 9.64 -15.77
C LEU A 123 -5.11 10.40 -16.81
N ASP A 124 -5.31 10.12 -18.11
CA ASP A 124 -4.58 10.81 -19.18
C ASP A 124 -4.84 12.34 -19.20
N GLU A 125 -6.02 12.79 -18.77
CA GLU A 125 -6.34 14.22 -18.70
C GLU A 125 -5.44 14.98 -17.71
N SER A 126 -5.03 14.32 -16.63
CA SER A 126 -4.09 14.87 -15.65
C SER A 126 -2.64 14.44 -15.90
N LYS A 127 -2.40 13.68 -16.98
CA LYS A 127 -1.11 13.04 -17.31
C LYS A 127 -0.58 12.15 -16.18
N SER A 128 -1.50 11.54 -15.44
CA SER A 128 -1.17 10.58 -14.38
C SER A 128 -1.08 9.18 -14.97
N ALA A 129 -0.17 8.36 -14.45
CA ALA A 129 -0.10 6.95 -14.80
C ALA A 129 -1.05 6.12 -13.91
N GLY A 130 -1.46 4.96 -14.41
CA GLY A 130 -2.41 4.10 -13.72
C GLY A 130 -3.34 3.35 -14.67
N GLY A 131 -4.35 2.70 -14.10
CA GLY A 131 -5.31 1.91 -14.86
C GLY A 131 -6.40 1.30 -14.00
N GLY A 132 -7.51 0.96 -14.66
CA GLY A 132 -8.66 0.35 -14.03
C GLY A 132 -8.62 -1.17 -14.14
N PHE A 133 -9.29 -1.84 -13.21
CA PHE A 133 -9.56 -3.27 -13.26
C PHE A 133 -11.02 -3.56 -12.92
N LEU A 134 -11.61 -4.57 -13.56
CA LEU A 134 -12.93 -5.10 -13.23
C LEU A 134 -12.91 -6.61 -13.42
N TYR A 135 -13.19 -7.35 -12.35
CA TYR A 135 -13.19 -8.82 -12.36
C TYR A 135 -14.56 -9.35 -11.92
N HIS A 136 -15.16 -10.21 -12.73
CA HIS A 136 -16.42 -10.87 -12.38
C HIS A 136 -16.15 -12.10 -11.51
N LEU A 137 -16.59 -12.01 -10.27
CA LEU A 137 -16.49 -13.05 -9.25
C LEU A 137 -17.73 -13.96 -9.27
N GLU A 138 -17.79 -14.95 -8.39
CA GLU A 138 -18.99 -15.69 -8.06
C GLU A 138 -20.12 -14.78 -7.52
N ASP A 139 -21.33 -15.34 -7.35
CA ASP A 139 -22.49 -14.68 -6.74
C ASP A 139 -22.85 -13.32 -7.33
N ASN A 140 -22.77 -13.18 -8.65
CA ASN A 140 -23.01 -11.93 -9.39
C ASN A 140 -22.25 -10.71 -8.83
N GLN A 141 -21.09 -10.94 -8.22
CA GLN A 141 -20.24 -9.85 -7.74
C GLN A 141 -19.22 -9.44 -8.80
N VAL A 142 -18.86 -8.15 -8.80
CA VAL A 142 -17.69 -7.64 -9.49
C VAL A 142 -16.76 -6.92 -8.52
N ALA A 143 -15.47 -7.21 -8.64
CA ALA A 143 -14.40 -6.44 -8.02
C ALA A 143 -13.92 -5.40 -9.00
N LEU A 144 -14.17 -4.13 -8.70
CA LEU A 144 -13.84 -3.00 -9.55
C LEU A 144 -12.88 -2.07 -8.81
N GLY A 145 -11.87 -1.55 -9.50
CA GLY A 145 -11.00 -0.56 -8.93
C GLY A 145 -10.20 0.25 -9.95
N LEU A 146 -9.50 1.25 -9.42
CA LEU A 146 -8.56 2.09 -10.15
C LEU A 146 -7.27 2.17 -9.35
N ILE A 147 -6.15 1.99 -10.04
CA ILE A 147 -4.81 2.20 -9.49
C ILE A 147 -4.28 3.50 -10.08
N VAL A 148 -3.90 4.45 -9.22
CA VAL A 148 -3.24 5.70 -9.61
C VAL A 148 -1.80 5.65 -9.12
N ASP A 149 -0.86 5.88 -10.04
CA ASP A 149 0.56 5.92 -9.72
C ASP A 149 0.89 7.12 -8.83
N LEU A 150 1.55 6.89 -7.69
CA LEU A 150 1.86 7.96 -6.75
C LEU A 150 3.01 8.85 -7.24
N SER A 151 3.63 8.56 -8.38
CA SER A 151 4.54 9.49 -9.08
C SER A 151 3.83 10.66 -9.80
N TYR A 152 2.49 10.77 -9.72
CA TYR A 152 1.73 11.88 -10.36
C TYR A 152 2.21 13.26 -9.89
N LYS A 153 2.11 14.25 -10.80
CA LYS A 153 2.74 15.57 -10.64
C LYS A 153 1.78 16.69 -10.25
N ASN A 154 0.51 16.59 -10.63
CA ASN A 154 -0.48 17.64 -10.37
C ASN A 154 -1.06 17.46 -8.95
N PRO A 155 -0.86 18.42 -8.02
CA PRO A 155 -1.34 18.29 -6.65
C PRO A 155 -2.87 18.35 -6.51
N HIS A 156 -3.59 18.71 -7.58
CA HIS A 156 -5.06 18.71 -7.62
C HIS A 156 -5.67 17.35 -8.01
N VAL A 157 -4.85 16.33 -8.33
CA VAL A 157 -5.35 14.97 -8.59
C VAL A 157 -5.86 14.37 -7.28
N SER A 158 -7.12 13.90 -7.29
CA SER A 158 -7.64 13.01 -6.24
C SER A 158 -7.87 11.62 -6.82
N PRO A 159 -7.06 10.61 -6.46
CA PRO A 159 -7.27 9.22 -6.89
C PRO A 159 -8.67 8.70 -6.59
N PHE A 160 -9.28 9.14 -5.49
CA PHE A 160 -10.66 8.81 -5.15
C PHE A 160 -11.63 9.37 -6.20
N ASP A 161 -11.57 10.66 -6.48
CA ASP A 161 -12.50 11.29 -7.42
C ASP A 161 -12.25 10.84 -8.87
N GLU A 162 -10.99 10.52 -9.22
CA GLU A 162 -10.64 9.83 -10.48
C GLU A 162 -11.35 8.48 -10.60
N PHE A 163 -11.35 7.68 -9.53
CA PHE A 163 -12.05 6.40 -9.51
C PHE A 163 -13.56 6.57 -9.59
N GLN A 164 -14.13 7.54 -8.87
CA GLN A 164 -15.56 7.81 -8.92
C GLN A 164 -16.01 8.22 -10.34
N ARG A 165 -15.25 9.07 -11.05
CA ARG A 165 -15.57 9.41 -12.45
C ARG A 165 -15.29 8.28 -13.43
N TYR A 166 -14.26 7.47 -13.21
CA TYR A 166 -13.95 6.30 -14.05
C TYR A 166 -15.17 5.37 -14.26
N LYS A 167 -15.99 5.20 -13.22
CA LYS A 167 -17.22 4.38 -13.25
C LYS A 167 -18.26 4.85 -14.26
N HIS A 168 -18.22 6.11 -14.68
CA HIS A 168 -19.12 6.69 -15.69
C HIS A 168 -18.68 6.41 -17.12
N HIS A 169 -17.50 5.83 -17.34
CA HIS A 169 -17.10 5.44 -18.68
C HIS A 169 -18.02 4.32 -19.21
N PRO A 170 -18.54 4.38 -20.46
CA PRO A 170 -19.52 3.41 -20.97
C PRO A 170 -19.09 1.94 -20.90
N VAL A 171 -17.79 1.68 -21.05
CA VAL A 171 -17.23 0.31 -20.92
C VAL A 171 -17.39 -0.25 -19.50
N ILE A 172 -17.48 0.61 -18.49
CA ILE A 172 -17.59 0.25 -17.08
C ILE A 172 -19.03 0.38 -16.61
N SER A 173 -19.71 1.49 -16.90
CA SER A 173 -21.08 1.76 -16.45
C SER A 173 -22.06 0.68 -16.89
N GLN A 174 -21.86 0.09 -18.08
CA GLN A 174 -22.70 -1.00 -18.59
C GLN A 174 -22.85 -2.15 -17.60
N TYR A 175 -21.82 -2.45 -16.80
CA TYR A 175 -21.85 -3.53 -15.80
C TYR A 175 -22.47 -3.11 -14.48
N LEU A 176 -22.32 -1.84 -14.09
CA LEU A 176 -22.70 -1.33 -12.76
C LEU A 176 -24.12 -0.77 -12.70
N GLU A 177 -24.67 -0.33 -13.83
CA GLU A 177 -26.03 0.20 -13.90
C GLU A 177 -27.06 -0.81 -13.37
N GLY A 178 -27.83 -0.42 -12.35
CA GLY A 178 -28.79 -1.29 -11.67
C GLY A 178 -28.16 -2.23 -10.62
N GLY A 179 -26.85 -2.14 -10.42
CA GLY A 179 -26.14 -2.83 -9.34
C GLY A 179 -26.12 -2.05 -8.03
N GLU A 180 -25.62 -2.70 -6.99
CA GLU A 180 -25.47 -2.18 -5.64
C GLU A 180 -24.01 -2.29 -5.21
N ARG A 181 -23.44 -1.19 -4.71
CA ARG A 181 -22.11 -1.17 -4.13
C ARG A 181 -22.15 -1.73 -2.71
N VAL A 182 -21.38 -2.78 -2.44
CA VAL A 182 -21.45 -3.53 -1.16
C VAL A 182 -20.24 -3.33 -0.25
N ALA A 183 -19.08 -2.97 -0.80
CA ALA A 183 -17.87 -2.73 -0.01
C ALA A 183 -16.96 -1.70 -0.68
N TYR A 184 -16.11 -1.07 0.11
CA TYR A 184 -15.09 -0.13 -0.34
C TYR A 184 -13.77 -0.36 0.41
N GLY A 185 -12.64 -0.12 -0.25
CA GLY A 185 -11.34 -0.13 0.40
C GLY A 185 -10.25 0.46 -0.46
N ALA A 186 -9.13 0.76 0.17
CA ALA A 186 -7.97 1.31 -0.51
C ALA A 186 -6.67 0.80 0.11
N ARG A 187 -5.66 0.58 -0.73
CA ARG A 187 -4.32 0.18 -0.29
C ARG A 187 -3.27 0.69 -1.27
N ALA A 188 -2.16 1.20 -0.74
CA ALA A 188 -0.96 1.38 -1.55
C ALA A 188 -0.41 0.01 -2.01
N ILE A 189 0.21 0.00 -3.18
CA ILE A 189 0.91 -1.16 -3.74
C ILE A 189 2.30 -0.72 -4.17
N VAL A 190 3.28 -1.61 -4.02
CA VAL A 190 4.66 -1.42 -4.50
C VAL A 190 4.74 -1.64 -6.02
N LYS A 191 5.61 -0.91 -6.70
CA LYS A 191 5.72 -0.88 -8.17
C LYS A 191 7.14 -0.62 -8.71
N GLY A 192 8.12 -0.36 -7.85
CA GLY A 192 9.51 -0.11 -8.25
C GLY A 192 10.24 -1.33 -8.82
N GLY A 193 9.76 -2.54 -8.50
CA GLY A 193 10.36 -3.78 -9.01
C GLY A 193 11.72 -4.07 -8.38
N LEU A 194 12.56 -4.85 -9.08
CA LEU A 194 13.84 -5.31 -8.54
C LEU A 194 14.84 -4.17 -8.27
N GLN A 195 14.79 -3.08 -9.04
CA GLN A 195 15.69 -1.95 -8.83
C GLN A 195 15.47 -1.29 -7.46
N SER A 196 14.23 -1.34 -6.97
CA SER A 196 13.85 -0.78 -5.68
C SER A 196 13.71 -1.82 -4.57
N GLN A 197 14.14 -3.06 -4.80
CA GLN A 197 14.06 -4.11 -3.81
C GLN A 197 15.28 -4.02 -2.87
N PRO A 198 15.09 -3.62 -1.59
CA PRO A 198 16.19 -3.59 -0.65
C PRO A 198 16.67 -5.01 -0.32
N LYS A 199 17.81 -5.08 0.34
CA LYS A 199 18.31 -6.31 0.94
C LYS A 199 17.25 -6.89 1.89
N MET A 200 16.94 -8.18 1.73
CA MET A 200 15.85 -8.86 2.45
C MET A 200 16.29 -9.55 3.75
N THR A 201 17.59 -9.53 4.06
CA THR A 201 18.21 -10.26 5.16
C THR A 201 18.93 -9.30 6.11
N PHE A 202 18.85 -9.55 7.41
CA PHE A 202 19.59 -8.85 8.46
C PHE A 202 19.77 -9.78 9.67
N PRO A 203 20.68 -9.46 10.62
CA PRO A 203 20.87 -10.27 11.81
C PRO A 203 19.57 -10.46 12.60
N GLY A 204 19.10 -11.69 12.72
CA GLY A 204 17.91 -12.05 13.48
C GLY A 204 16.57 -11.94 12.74
N GLY A 205 16.55 -11.64 11.45
CA GLY A 205 15.29 -11.62 10.72
C GLY A 205 15.36 -11.52 9.20
N LEU A 206 14.17 -11.49 8.61
CA LEU A 206 13.94 -11.37 7.17
C LEU A 206 12.80 -10.37 6.93
N LEU A 207 12.88 -9.62 5.84
CA LEU A 207 11.75 -8.90 5.27
C LEU A 207 11.25 -9.65 4.03
N ILE A 208 9.95 -9.87 3.93
CA ILE A 208 9.35 -10.68 2.85
C ILE A 208 8.08 -10.06 2.28
N GLY A 209 7.68 -10.54 1.09
CA GLY A 209 6.50 -10.04 0.40
C GLY A 209 6.62 -8.59 -0.04
N ASP A 210 5.49 -7.89 -0.05
CA ASP A 210 5.43 -6.50 -0.51
C ASP A 210 6.04 -5.50 0.47
N ASP A 211 6.53 -5.96 1.64
CA ASP A 211 7.34 -5.14 2.55
C ASP A 211 8.65 -4.69 1.88
N VAL A 212 9.16 -5.49 0.93
CA VAL A 212 10.38 -5.24 0.15
C VAL A 212 10.14 -5.26 -1.36
N GLY A 213 8.90 -5.11 -1.80
CA GLY A 213 8.63 -4.93 -3.23
C GLY A 213 8.64 -6.20 -4.09
N THR A 214 7.96 -7.28 -3.69
CA THR A 214 7.86 -8.49 -4.52
C THR A 214 6.81 -8.42 -5.65
N LEU A 215 6.14 -7.27 -5.83
CA LEU A 215 5.07 -7.13 -6.81
C LEU A 215 5.61 -7.09 -8.24
N ASN A 216 5.01 -7.90 -9.11
CA ASN A 216 5.19 -7.80 -10.55
C ASN A 216 4.32 -6.65 -11.10
N PHE A 217 4.95 -5.53 -11.42
CA PHE A 217 4.24 -4.31 -11.85
C PHE A 217 3.50 -4.52 -13.17
N ALA A 218 4.12 -5.09 -14.20
CA ALA A 218 3.49 -5.18 -15.52
C ALA A 218 2.24 -6.07 -15.54
N LYS A 219 2.14 -7.05 -14.64
CA LYS A 219 0.98 -7.95 -14.51
C LYS A 219 -0.01 -7.49 -13.43
N ILE A 220 0.35 -6.53 -12.59
CA ILE A 220 -0.42 -6.13 -11.40
C ILE A 220 -0.65 -7.33 -10.47
N LYS A 221 0.42 -8.08 -10.18
CA LYS A 221 0.36 -9.31 -9.36
C LYS A 221 1.53 -9.38 -8.39
N GLY A 222 1.23 -9.41 -7.09
CA GLY A 222 2.25 -9.59 -6.04
C GLY A 222 2.00 -10.78 -5.11
N SER A 223 0.78 -11.34 -5.08
CA SER A 223 0.44 -12.39 -4.11
C SER A 223 1.26 -13.66 -4.30
N HIS A 224 1.46 -14.11 -5.54
CA HIS A 224 2.19 -15.36 -5.82
C HIS A 224 3.69 -15.23 -5.52
N THR A 225 4.30 -14.10 -5.86
CA THR A 225 5.71 -13.80 -5.56
C THR A 225 5.93 -13.56 -4.07
N ALA A 226 5.00 -12.90 -3.39
CA ALA A 226 5.03 -12.75 -1.93
C ALA A 226 4.94 -14.10 -1.23
N MET A 227 4.00 -14.97 -1.62
CA MET A 227 3.91 -16.34 -1.11
C MET A 227 5.22 -17.11 -1.34
N LYS A 228 5.82 -16.99 -2.53
CA LYS A 228 7.08 -17.68 -2.81
C LYS A 228 8.23 -17.17 -1.94
N SER A 229 8.31 -15.88 -1.67
CA SER A 229 9.29 -15.32 -0.74
C SER A 229 9.12 -15.89 0.67
N GLY A 230 7.88 -16.00 1.16
CA GLY A 230 7.56 -16.64 2.45
C GLY A 230 7.91 -18.13 2.50
N MET A 231 7.67 -18.89 1.43
CA MET A 231 8.06 -20.30 1.36
C MET A 231 9.59 -20.49 1.46
N ILE A 232 10.36 -19.67 0.74
CA ILE A 232 11.83 -19.73 0.78
C ILE A 232 12.33 -19.32 2.17
N ALA A 233 11.75 -18.28 2.76
CA ALA A 233 12.09 -17.83 4.11
C ALA A 233 11.85 -18.96 5.12
N ALA A 234 10.70 -19.64 5.06
CA ALA A 234 10.39 -20.77 5.93
C ALA A 234 11.41 -21.91 5.78
N GLU A 235 11.78 -22.29 4.55
CA GLU A 235 12.79 -23.33 4.29
C GLU A 235 14.16 -22.98 4.90
N VAL A 236 14.60 -21.72 4.73
CA VAL A 236 15.90 -21.25 5.24
C VAL A 236 15.91 -21.14 6.76
N VAL A 237 14.85 -20.58 7.35
CA VAL A 237 14.70 -20.46 8.80
C VAL A 237 14.64 -21.84 9.45
N ALA A 238 13.86 -22.78 8.90
CA ALA A 238 13.76 -24.14 9.42
C ALA A 238 15.12 -24.85 9.41
N GLU A 239 15.91 -24.71 8.33
CA GLU A 239 17.26 -25.27 8.26
C GLU A 239 18.21 -24.63 9.28
N ALA A 240 18.14 -23.31 9.47
CA ALA A 240 18.96 -22.61 10.45
C ALA A 240 18.61 -23.05 11.88
N VAL A 241 17.33 -23.08 12.22
CA VAL A 241 16.84 -23.55 13.53
C VAL A 241 17.22 -25.01 13.78
N GLY A 242 17.12 -25.88 12.77
CA GLY A 242 17.53 -27.28 12.86
C GLY A 242 19.04 -27.50 13.04
N LYS A 243 19.85 -26.46 12.81
CA LYS A 243 21.30 -26.43 13.08
C LYS A 243 21.64 -25.61 14.34
N ASP A 244 20.65 -25.35 15.19
CA ASP A 244 20.76 -24.55 16.42
C ASP A 244 21.30 -23.12 16.20
N LYS A 245 21.11 -22.56 15.00
CA LYS A 245 21.40 -21.15 14.70
C LYS A 245 20.24 -20.26 15.17
N GLN A 246 20.57 -19.04 15.61
CA GLN A 246 19.63 -18.00 16.04
C GLN A 246 20.27 -16.63 15.91
N HIS A 247 19.49 -15.57 15.70
CA HIS A 247 19.92 -14.16 15.69
C HIS A 247 21.04 -13.78 14.69
N ILE A 248 21.49 -14.71 13.84
CA ILE A 248 22.44 -14.44 12.76
C ILE A 248 21.73 -13.90 11.51
N GLU A 249 22.49 -13.40 10.54
CA GLU A 249 21.96 -13.12 9.22
C GLU A 249 21.87 -14.41 8.38
N LEU A 250 20.74 -14.61 7.70
CA LEU A 250 20.44 -15.79 6.87
C LEU A 250 20.73 -15.53 5.39
N HIS A 251 22.01 -15.36 5.04
CA HIS A 251 22.44 -15.04 3.67
C HIS A 251 21.97 -16.07 2.61
N GLU A 252 21.77 -17.33 3.01
CA GLU A 252 21.29 -18.39 2.11
C GLU A 252 19.89 -18.09 1.54
N PHE A 253 19.12 -17.20 2.16
CA PHE A 253 17.85 -16.72 1.62
C PHE A 253 18.02 -16.02 0.27
N THR A 254 18.99 -15.10 0.17
CA THR A 254 19.23 -14.30 -1.04
C THR A 254 19.52 -15.20 -2.22
N GLU A 255 20.45 -16.16 -2.06
CA GLU A 255 20.82 -17.10 -3.12
C GLU A 255 19.62 -17.92 -3.61
N ARG A 256 18.79 -18.43 -2.68
CA ARG A 256 17.61 -19.23 -3.04
C ARG A 256 16.51 -18.41 -3.68
N TYR A 257 16.32 -17.16 -3.22
CA TYR A 257 15.36 -16.25 -3.80
C TYR A 257 15.75 -15.86 -5.23
N GLU A 258 17.01 -15.49 -5.47
CA GLU A 258 17.54 -15.19 -6.81
C GLU A 258 17.46 -16.37 -7.77
N ALA A 259 17.66 -17.60 -7.27
CA ALA A 259 17.50 -18.82 -8.05
C ALA A 259 16.03 -19.16 -8.39
N SER A 260 15.07 -18.59 -7.65
CA SER A 260 13.66 -18.93 -7.74
C SER A 260 12.98 -18.40 -9.02
N TRP A 261 11.78 -18.91 -9.30
CA TRP A 261 10.96 -18.38 -10.38
C TRP A 261 10.44 -16.97 -10.08
N ALA A 262 10.30 -16.58 -8.80
CA ALA A 262 9.78 -15.28 -8.42
C ALA A 262 10.75 -14.18 -8.82
N TRP A 263 12.03 -14.32 -8.47
CA TRP A 263 13.07 -13.39 -8.90
C TRP A 263 13.19 -13.33 -10.43
N LYS A 264 13.18 -14.49 -11.11
CA LYS A 264 13.23 -14.54 -12.58
C LYS A 264 12.08 -13.78 -13.22
N GLU A 265 10.87 -13.93 -12.68
CA GLU A 265 9.69 -13.21 -13.16
C GLU A 265 9.84 -11.68 -12.99
N LEU A 266 10.31 -11.21 -11.83
CA LEU A 266 10.54 -9.79 -11.59
C LEU A 266 11.67 -9.26 -12.48
N HIS A 267 12.76 -10.01 -12.64
CA HIS A 267 13.89 -9.66 -13.48
C HIS A 267 13.51 -9.53 -14.95
N THR A 268 12.67 -10.42 -15.48
CA THR A 268 12.18 -10.35 -16.87
C THR A 268 11.42 -9.04 -17.14
N GLN A 269 10.84 -8.40 -16.12
CA GLN A 269 9.99 -7.22 -16.28
C GLN A 269 10.55 -5.96 -15.63
N ARG A 270 11.79 -6.01 -15.14
CA ARG A 270 12.45 -4.93 -14.39
C ARG A 270 12.41 -3.57 -15.09
N ASN A 271 12.48 -3.55 -16.42
CA ASN A 271 12.47 -2.29 -17.17
C ASN A 271 11.07 -1.72 -17.43
N PHE A 272 9.99 -2.43 -17.08
CA PHE A 272 8.63 -1.97 -17.36
C PHE A 272 8.32 -0.64 -16.67
N GLY A 273 8.44 -0.58 -15.34
CA GLY A 273 8.10 0.62 -14.56
C GLY A 273 8.90 1.85 -14.98
N PRO A 274 10.25 1.79 -14.97
CA PRO A 274 11.09 2.90 -15.40
C PRO A 274 10.81 3.36 -16.84
N ALA A 275 10.48 2.44 -17.76
CA ALA A 275 10.10 2.81 -19.12
C ALA A 275 8.79 3.61 -19.16
N GLN A 276 7.80 3.25 -18.33
CA GLN A 276 6.55 4.01 -18.22
C GLN A 276 6.80 5.41 -17.64
N HIS A 277 7.58 5.53 -16.57
CA HIS A 277 7.87 6.83 -15.97
C HIS A 277 8.70 7.74 -16.88
N LYS A 278 9.68 7.18 -17.59
CA LYS A 278 10.59 7.94 -18.44
C LYS A 278 9.98 8.36 -19.77
N TRP A 279 9.20 7.48 -20.41
CA TRP A 279 8.70 7.71 -21.77
C TRP A 279 7.17 7.80 -21.89
N GLY A 280 6.45 7.68 -20.77
CA GLY A 280 5.00 7.68 -20.71
C GLY A 280 4.38 6.40 -21.26
N ASN A 281 3.06 6.29 -21.09
CA ASN A 281 2.31 5.05 -21.34
C ASN A 281 2.52 4.44 -22.74
N ILE A 282 2.52 5.26 -23.79
CA ILE A 282 2.56 4.77 -25.18
C ILE A 282 3.94 4.24 -25.54
N ILE A 283 4.97 5.08 -25.39
CA ILE A 283 6.35 4.73 -25.78
C ILE A 283 6.92 3.70 -24.79
N GLY A 284 6.64 3.86 -23.49
CA GLY A 284 7.01 2.89 -22.46
C GLY A 284 6.42 1.50 -22.73
N SER A 285 5.16 1.41 -23.13
CA SER A 285 4.53 0.13 -23.49
C SER A 285 5.09 -0.48 -24.78
N ALA A 286 5.42 0.34 -25.78
CA ALA A 286 6.09 -0.15 -26.98
C ALA A 286 7.48 -0.73 -26.68
N PHE A 287 8.26 -0.04 -25.82
CA PHE A 287 9.52 -0.56 -25.31
C PHE A 287 9.33 -1.86 -24.54
N ALA A 288 8.39 -1.91 -23.60
CA ALA A 288 8.10 -3.09 -22.81
C ALA A 288 7.69 -4.29 -23.66
N PHE A 289 6.93 -4.06 -24.75
CA PHE A 289 6.61 -5.12 -25.70
C PHE A 289 7.87 -5.70 -26.34
N ILE A 290 8.82 -4.86 -26.75
CA ILE A 290 10.08 -5.30 -27.32
C ILE A 290 10.91 -6.06 -26.27
N ASP A 291 11.14 -5.46 -25.09
CA ASP A 291 11.97 -6.08 -24.05
C ASP A 291 11.38 -7.42 -23.58
N ILE A 292 10.09 -7.44 -23.20
CA ILE A 292 9.45 -8.61 -22.58
C ILE A 292 9.05 -9.66 -23.63
N ASN A 293 8.40 -9.28 -24.74
CA ASN A 293 7.85 -10.29 -25.67
C ASN A 293 8.85 -10.73 -26.76
N ILE A 294 9.78 -9.86 -27.16
CA ILE A 294 10.77 -10.20 -28.19
C ILE A 294 12.06 -10.70 -27.55
N PHE A 295 12.58 -9.98 -26.55
CA PHE A 295 13.86 -10.32 -25.90
C PHE A 295 13.69 -11.12 -24.61
N ASN A 296 12.47 -11.37 -24.14
CA ASN A 296 12.19 -12.11 -22.90
C ASN A 296 12.89 -11.51 -21.67
N GLY A 297 12.98 -10.19 -21.61
CA GLY A 297 13.64 -9.43 -20.54
C GLY A 297 15.16 -9.58 -20.53
N LYS A 298 15.79 -10.04 -21.62
CA LYS A 298 17.24 -10.32 -21.70
C LYS A 298 18.05 -9.17 -22.31
N LEU A 299 17.48 -7.98 -22.45
CA LEU A 299 18.27 -6.81 -22.84
C LEU A 299 19.43 -6.61 -21.83
N PRO A 300 20.66 -6.29 -22.29
CA PRO A 300 21.88 -6.31 -21.47
C PRO A 300 22.03 -5.07 -20.57
N PHE A 301 20.91 -4.45 -20.19
CA PHE A 301 20.88 -3.27 -19.34
C PHE A 301 19.63 -3.28 -18.46
N THR A 302 19.67 -2.48 -17.40
CA THR A 302 18.55 -2.20 -16.51
C THR A 302 18.31 -0.70 -16.51
N LEU A 303 17.06 -0.28 -16.71
CA LEU A 303 16.67 1.12 -16.62
C LEU A 303 16.62 1.56 -15.15
N SER A 304 17.01 2.81 -14.94
CA SER A 304 17.07 3.47 -13.63
C SER A 304 15.88 4.43 -13.46
N ASP A 305 15.35 4.49 -12.25
CA ASP A 305 14.28 5.39 -11.81
C ASP A 305 14.55 5.93 -10.38
N PRO A 306 15.43 6.94 -10.26
CA PRO A 306 15.94 7.38 -8.96
C PRO A 306 15.06 8.42 -8.26
N GLN A 307 13.95 8.86 -8.87
CA GLN A 307 13.14 9.95 -8.31
C GLN A 307 12.01 9.39 -7.43
N PRO A 308 12.03 9.61 -6.11
CA PRO A 308 10.96 9.10 -5.25
C PRO A 308 9.62 9.80 -5.52
N ASP A 309 8.52 9.06 -5.35
CA ASP A 309 7.15 9.51 -5.70
C ASP A 309 6.72 10.81 -5.00
N HIS A 310 7.10 10.99 -3.72
CA HIS A 310 6.76 12.19 -2.95
C HIS A 310 7.38 13.45 -3.56
N ALA A 311 8.56 13.34 -4.17
CA ALA A 311 9.26 14.45 -4.81
C ALA A 311 8.72 14.77 -6.22
N GLY A 312 7.69 14.05 -6.70
CA GLY A 312 7.12 14.22 -8.03
C GLY A 312 6.16 15.41 -8.19
N LEU A 313 5.62 15.95 -7.09
CA LEU A 313 4.63 17.04 -7.14
C LEU A 313 5.24 18.34 -7.66
N LYS A 314 4.47 19.05 -8.49
CA LYS A 314 4.75 20.43 -8.90
C LYS A 314 3.97 21.42 -8.03
N PRO A 315 4.45 22.67 -7.90
CA PRO A 315 3.68 23.72 -7.23
C PRO A 315 2.27 23.86 -7.83
N ALA A 316 1.27 24.09 -6.98
CA ALA A 316 -0.14 24.17 -7.38
C ALA A 316 -0.38 25.25 -8.44
N LYS A 317 0.29 26.41 -8.31
CA LYS A 317 0.23 27.53 -9.27
C LYS A 317 0.65 27.14 -10.71
N ASP A 318 1.45 26.10 -10.86
CA ASP A 318 1.97 25.63 -12.17
C ASP A 318 1.13 24.48 -12.74
N CYS A 319 0.05 24.10 -12.03
CA CYS A 319 -0.82 22.99 -12.38
C CYS A 319 -2.24 23.50 -12.63
N LYS A 320 -2.97 22.78 -13.50
CA LYS A 320 -4.38 23.07 -13.75
C LYS A 320 -5.22 22.45 -12.62
N PRO A 321 -6.05 23.22 -11.90
CA PRO A 321 -7.04 22.67 -10.99
C PRO A 321 -7.99 21.70 -11.72
N ILE A 322 -8.42 20.65 -11.02
CA ILE A 322 -9.34 19.65 -11.57
C ILE A 322 -10.67 19.80 -10.83
N GLU A 323 -11.72 20.13 -11.59
CA GLU A 323 -13.08 20.15 -11.07
C GLU A 323 -13.70 18.76 -11.24
N TYR A 324 -13.88 18.06 -10.12
CA TYR A 324 -14.51 16.74 -10.12
C TYR A 324 -16.05 16.88 -10.04
N PRO A 325 -16.81 16.10 -10.84
CA PRO A 325 -18.27 16.09 -10.77
C PRO A 325 -18.76 15.66 -9.39
N LYS A 326 -19.90 16.21 -8.96
CA LYS A 326 -20.59 15.73 -7.76
C LYS A 326 -21.03 14.27 -7.95
N PRO A 327 -20.99 13.44 -6.90
CA PRO A 327 -21.46 12.06 -6.97
C PRO A 327 -22.96 12.00 -7.30
N ASP A 328 -23.37 11.01 -8.08
CA ASP A 328 -24.77 10.79 -8.46
C ASP A 328 -25.51 9.82 -7.52
N ASN A 329 -24.79 9.25 -6.55
CA ASN A 329 -25.24 8.22 -5.62
C ASN A 329 -25.82 6.97 -6.29
N LYS A 330 -25.38 6.69 -7.53
CA LYS A 330 -25.75 5.51 -8.31
C LYS A 330 -24.51 4.79 -8.82
N LEU A 331 -23.65 5.50 -9.55
CA LEU A 331 -22.36 5.02 -10.03
C LEU A 331 -21.22 5.63 -9.22
N SER A 332 -21.33 6.90 -8.82
CA SER A 332 -20.35 7.61 -8.02
C SER A 332 -20.90 8.02 -6.66
N PHE A 333 -20.04 8.02 -5.64
CA PHE A 333 -20.38 8.27 -4.24
C PHE A 333 -19.32 9.15 -3.58
N ASP A 334 -19.67 9.80 -2.47
CA ASP A 334 -18.75 10.60 -1.67
C ASP A 334 -17.80 9.75 -0.80
N LYS A 335 -16.74 10.37 -0.26
CA LYS A 335 -15.77 9.71 0.63
C LYS A 335 -16.44 9.19 1.91
N PRO A 336 -17.26 9.95 2.67
CA PRO A 336 -17.86 9.44 3.91
C PRO A 336 -18.69 8.16 3.74
N SER A 337 -19.58 8.10 2.75
CA SER A 337 -20.36 6.90 2.43
C SER A 337 -19.49 5.72 1.97
N SER A 338 -18.35 6.01 1.35
CA SER A 338 -17.37 5.00 0.97
C SER A 338 -16.60 4.47 2.17
N VAL A 339 -16.13 5.35 3.07
CA VAL A 339 -15.47 4.99 4.32
C VAL A 339 -16.40 4.14 5.19
N PHE A 340 -17.69 4.47 5.26
CA PHE A 340 -18.68 3.63 5.94
C PHE A 340 -18.68 2.18 5.40
N LEU A 341 -18.63 2.00 4.08
CA LEU A 341 -18.56 0.67 3.44
C LEU A 341 -17.19 -0.03 3.54
N SER A 342 -16.17 0.64 4.10
CA SER A 342 -14.93 -0.04 4.51
C SER A 342 -15.05 -0.70 5.88
N ASN A 343 -16.11 -0.37 6.63
CA ASN A 343 -16.32 -0.79 8.01
C ASN A 343 -15.09 -0.51 8.88
N THR A 344 -14.38 0.59 8.59
CA THR A 344 -13.22 1.03 9.38
C THR A 344 -13.70 1.64 10.69
N ASN A 345 -13.03 1.29 11.77
CA ASN A 345 -13.29 1.85 13.09
C ASN A 345 -12.03 1.87 13.93
N HIS A 346 -11.91 2.85 14.81
CA HIS A 346 -10.85 2.98 15.80
C HIS A 346 -11.47 3.40 17.13
N GLU A 347 -10.84 3.06 18.25
CA GLU A 347 -11.16 3.70 19.53
C GLU A 347 -10.98 5.22 19.39
N GLU A 348 -12.01 6.01 19.73
CA GLU A 348 -12.00 7.47 19.48
C GLU A 348 -10.99 8.18 20.39
N ASP A 349 -10.90 7.74 21.63
CA ASP A 349 -10.00 8.31 22.62
C ASP A 349 -8.66 7.55 22.62
N GLN A 350 -7.91 7.61 21.54
CA GLN A 350 -6.56 7.06 21.46
C GLN A 350 -5.60 8.06 20.83
N LEU A 351 -4.29 7.86 21.03
CA LEU A 351 -3.28 8.64 20.32
C LEU A 351 -3.45 8.51 18.80
N CYS A 352 -3.39 9.64 18.09
CA CYS A 352 -3.50 9.62 16.64
C CYS A 352 -2.28 8.91 16.03
N HIS A 353 -2.52 7.81 15.34
CA HIS A 353 -1.49 7.00 14.68
C HIS A 353 -0.92 7.61 13.38
N LEU A 354 -1.35 8.84 13.07
CA LEU A 354 -0.90 9.64 11.93
C LEU A 354 -0.20 10.86 12.48
N THR A 355 1.06 10.69 12.87
CA THR A 355 1.83 11.74 13.52
C THR A 355 2.52 12.63 12.49
N LEU A 356 2.85 13.85 12.90
CA LEU A 356 3.66 14.78 12.12
C LEU A 356 5.03 14.92 12.77
N LYS A 357 6.10 14.99 11.98
CA LYS A 357 7.43 15.35 12.49
C LYS A 357 7.48 16.83 12.90
N ASP A 358 6.71 17.66 12.20
CA ASP A 358 6.55 19.09 12.42
C ASP A 358 5.11 19.51 12.07
N ASP A 359 4.35 19.96 13.08
CA ASP A 359 2.94 20.37 12.96
C ASP A 359 2.74 21.64 12.12
N SER A 360 3.80 22.43 11.88
CA SER A 360 3.70 23.67 11.11
C SER A 360 3.68 23.44 9.60
N ILE A 361 4.28 22.34 9.12
CA ILE A 361 4.49 22.07 7.69
C ILE A 361 3.20 22.06 6.86
N PRO A 362 2.09 21.42 7.30
CA PRO A 362 0.85 21.41 6.51
C PRO A 362 0.36 22.81 6.14
N LEU A 363 0.34 23.74 7.09
CA LEU A 363 -0.17 25.09 6.87
C LEU A 363 0.88 26.07 6.35
N ALA A 364 2.14 25.97 6.82
CA ALA A 364 3.20 26.90 6.47
C ALA A 364 3.89 26.58 5.15
N HIS A 365 3.87 25.31 4.70
CA HIS A 365 4.56 24.86 3.50
C HIS A 365 3.63 24.18 2.49
N ASN A 366 2.93 23.11 2.87
CA ASN A 366 2.18 22.28 1.93
C ASN A 366 0.95 22.99 1.36
N LEU A 367 0.19 23.69 2.20
CA LEU A 367 -0.96 24.50 1.79
C LEU A 367 -0.57 25.59 0.78
N PRO A 368 0.38 26.51 1.05
CA PRO A 368 0.72 27.57 0.10
C PRO A 368 1.40 27.06 -1.18
N LEU A 369 2.19 25.99 -1.12
CA LEU A 369 2.98 25.52 -2.28
C LEU A 369 2.24 24.51 -3.15
N PHE A 370 1.53 23.56 -2.52
CA PHE A 370 0.90 22.41 -3.15
C PHE A 370 -0.62 22.37 -2.94
N ASP A 371 -1.22 23.39 -2.33
CA ASP A 371 -2.65 23.43 -2.00
C ASP A 371 -3.10 22.22 -1.16
N GLU A 372 -2.24 21.86 -0.18
CA GLU A 372 -2.38 20.76 0.79
C GLU A 372 -2.94 19.47 0.17
N PRO A 373 -2.09 18.68 -0.51
CA PRO A 373 -2.52 17.52 -1.29
C PRO A 373 -3.05 16.37 -0.43
N ALA A 374 -2.84 16.37 0.89
CA ALA A 374 -3.36 15.32 1.78
C ALA A 374 -4.89 15.22 1.76
N GLN A 375 -5.57 16.34 1.51
CA GLN A 375 -7.02 16.41 1.34
C GLN A 375 -7.52 15.63 0.10
N ARG A 376 -6.63 15.32 -0.84
CA ARG A 376 -6.96 14.71 -2.14
C ARG A 376 -6.42 13.30 -2.31
N TYR A 377 -5.16 13.05 -1.96
CA TYR A 377 -4.58 11.72 -2.11
C TYR A 377 -5.11 10.74 -1.06
N CYS A 378 -5.60 11.24 0.08
CA CYS A 378 -6.18 10.39 1.10
C CYS A 378 -7.51 9.82 0.61
N PRO A 379 -7.65 8.48 0.50
CA PRO A 379 -8.88 7.85 0.01
C PRO A 379 -10.01 7.85 1.04
N ALA A 380 -9.80 8.41 2.23
CA ALA A 380 -10.71 8.29 3.36
C ALA A 380 -11.07 9.64 4.03
N GLY A 381 -10.63 10.77 3.47
CA GLY A 381 -10.98 12.09 4.05
C GLY A 381 -10.44 12.30 5.46
N VAL A 382 -9.26 11.77 5.76
CA VAL A 382 -8.62 11.90 7.08
C VAL A 382 -8.08 13.31 7.32
N TYR A 383 -7.58 13.98 6.28
CA TYR A 383 -6.91 15.27 6.42
C TYR A 383 -7.79 16.37 5.83
N GLU A 384 -8.01 17.43 6.62
CA GLU A 384 -8.81 18.59 6.23
C GLU A 384 -8.15 19.88 6.71
N VAL A 385 -8.26 20.95 5.92
CA VAL A 385 -7.94 22.30 6.38
C VAL A 385 -9.25 23.01 6.69
N ILE A 386 -9.53 23.18 7.98
CA ILE A 386 -10.74 23.85 8.47
C ILE A 386 -10.40 25.25 9.01
N GLU A 387 -11.42 26.08 9.24
CA GLU A 387 -11.28 27.34 9.97
C GLU A 387 -11.80 27.15 11.40
N ASN A 388 -11.02 27.57 12.40
CA ASN A 388 -11.46 27.58 13.80
C ASN A 388 -12.42 28.76 14.07
N GLU A 389 -12.94 28.86 15.30
CA GLU A 389 -13.85 29.94 15.70
C GLU A 389 -13.24 31.34 15.58
N ALA A 390 -11.91 31.46 15.60
CA ALA A 390 -11.17 32.71 15.40
C ALA A 390 -10.91 33.04 13.91
N GLY A 391 -11.33 32.17 12.98
CA GLY A 391 -11.10 32.32 11.53
C GLY A 391 -9.69 31.91 11.08
N GLU A 392 -8.92 31.25 11.93
CA GLU A 392 -7.58 30.74 11.60
C GLU A 392 -7.68 29.35 11.00
N LYS A 393 -6.85 29.08 9.99
CA LYS A 393 -6.78 27.75 9.38
C LYS A 393 -6.13 26.76 10.34
N VAL A 394 -6.73 25.59 10.47
CA VAL A 394 -6.22 24.46 11.26
C VAL A 394 -6.14 23.23 10.36
N PHE A 395 -5.02 22.51 10.44
CA PHE A 395 -4.88 21.21 9.80
C PHE A 395 -5.42 20.14 10.75
N GLN A 396 -6.58 19.58 10.42
CA GLN A 396 -7.27 18.57 11.21
C GLN A 396 -6.98 17.16 10.69
N ILE A 397 -6.67 16.25 11.61
CA ILE A 397 -6.43 14.83 11.32
C ILE A 397 -7.52 13.99 11.98
N ASN A 398 -8.44 13.48 11.16
CA ASN A 398 -9.50 12.56 11.54
C ASN A 398 -9.01 11.10 11.45
N GLY A 399 -8.10 10.72 12.37
CA GLY A 399 -7.43 9.41 12.37
C GLY A 399 -8.39 8.22 12.41
N GLN A 400 -9.58 8.37 12.99
CA GLN A 400 -10.63 7.35 13.06
C GLN A 400 -11.11 6.86 11.69
N ASN A 401 -11.01 7.69 10.65
CA ASN A 401 -11.42 7.33 9.28
C ASN A 401 -10.33 6.54 8.53
N CYS A 402 -9.13 6.39 9.10
CA CYS A 402 -8.00 5.81 8.39
C CYS A 402 -8.30 4.39 7.89
N VAL A 403 -8.02 4.11 6.62
CA VAL A 403 -8.18 2.77 6.03
C VAL A 403 -6.84 2.04 5.88
N HIS A 404 -5.81 2.53 6.58
CA HIS A 404 -4.47 1.96 6.65
C HIS A 404 -3.80 1.77 5.28
N CYS A 405 -4.18 2.61 4.30
CA CYS A 405 -3.67 2.49 2.94
C CYS A 405 -2.17 2.80 2.81
N LYS A 406 -1.60 3.55 3.76
CA LYS A 406 -0.22 4.08 3.82
C LYS A 406 0.12 5.19 2.81
N THR A 407 -0.83 5.66 2.02
CA THR A 407 -0.58 6.68 0.98
C THR A 407 -0.03 8.00 1.50
N CYS A 408 -0.48 8.48 2.67
CA CYS A 408 0.00 9.73 3.25
C CYS A 408 1.49 9.70 3.58
N ASP A 409 1.95 8.61 4.19
CA ASP A 409 3.36 8.35 4.52
C ASP A 409 4.22 8.26 3.24
N ILE A 410 3.63 7.82 2.13
CA ILE A 410 4.31 7.69 0.83
C ILE A 410 4.32 9.01 0.04
N LYS A 411 3.21 9.75 -0.01
CA LYS A 411 2.97 10.82 -1.00
C LYS A 411 3.09 12.24 -0.44
N ASP A 412 3.17 12.40 0.87
CA ASP A 412 3.47 13.72 1.45
C ASP A 412 4.78 14.27 0.87
N PRO A 413 4.76 15.42 0.16
CA PRO A 413 5.92 15.97 -0.53
C PRO A 413 7.11 16.22 0.40
N THR A 414 6.85 16.42 1.69
CA THR A 414 7.86 16.70 2.72
C THR A 414 8.24 15.49 3.57
N GLN A 415 7.59 14.33 3.37
CA GLN A 415 7.76 13.15 4.23
C GLN A 415 7.62 13.48 5.73
N ASN A 416 6.68 14.37 6.06
CA ASN A 416 6.36 14.85 7.40
C ASN A 416 5.35 13.93 8.12
N ILE A 417 4.36 13.42 7.39
CA ILE A 417 3.39 12.46 7.93
C ILE A 417 4.08 11.10 8.15
N VAL A 418 3.97 10.59 9.37
CA VAL A 418 4.43 9.26 9.76
C VAL A 418 3.23 8.40 10.13
N TRP A 419 3.03 7.31 9.41
CA TRP A 419 2.07 6.28 9.82
C TRP A 419 2.74 5.33 10.80
N VAL A 420 2.10 5.14 11.96
CA VAL A 420 2.38 4.07 12.93
C VAL A 420 1.12 3.22 13.11
N CYS A 421 1.23 2.04 13.72
CA CYS A 421 0.03 1.27 14.01
C CYS A 421 -0.80 1.94 15.12
N PRO A 422 -2.13 2.07 14.97
CA PRO A 422 -3.03 2.38 16.09
C PRO A 422 -3.10 1.21 17.08
N GLU A 423 -3.93 1.37 18.12
CA GLU A 423 -4.29 0.24 18.97
C GLU A 423 -4.79 -0.95 18.12
N GLY A 424 -4.46 -2.16 18.61
CA GLY A 424 -4.80 -3.41 17.96
C GLY A 424 -6.30 -3.55 17.64
N ALA A 425 -6.63 -4.20 16.53
CA ALA A 425 -7.98 -4.33 15.96
C ALA A 425 -8.63 -3.04 15.41
N GLY A 426 -8.02 -1.87 15.60
CA GLY A 426 -8.40 -0.66 14.88
C GLY A 426 -8.08 -0.74 13.38
N GLY A 427 -8.90 -0.09 12.55
CA GLY A 427 -8.72 -0.03 11.11
C GLY A 427 -9.84 -0.67 10.29
N PRO A 428 -9.61 -0.89 8.99
CA PRO A 428 -10.64 -1.38 8.08
C PRO A 428 -11.02 -2.85 8.38
N ASN A 429 -12.33 -3.11 8.41
CA ASN A 429 -12.86 -4.47 8.48
C ASN A 429 -13.47 -4.87 7.13
N TYR A 430 -12.61 -5.18 6.17
CA TYR A 430 -13.02 -5.42 4.79
C TYR A 430 -13.72 -6.78 4.58
N PRO A 431 -15.01 -6.82 4.21
CA PRO A 431 -15.68 -8.08 3.87
C PRO A 431 -15.28 -8.53 2.47
N ASN A 432 -14.63 -9.68 2.35
CA ASN A 432 -14.33 -10.36 1.07
C ASN A 432 -13.47 -9.55 0.06
N MET A 433 -12.77 -8.49 0.51
CA MET A 433 -11.91 -7.65 -0.35
C MET A 433 -10.55 -8.27 -0.64
#